data_AF-A0A8I5ZK51-F1
#
_entry.id   AF-A0A8I5ZK51-F1
#
_cell.length_a   1.000
_cell.length_b   1.000
_cell.length_c   1.000
_cell.angle_alpha   90.00
_cell.angle_beta   90.00
_cell.angle_gamma   90.00
#
_symmetry.space_group_name_H-M   'P 1'
#
loop_
_entity.id
_entity.type
_entity.pdbx_description
1 polymer ?
#
loop_
_entity_poly.entity_id
_entity_poly.type
_entity_poly.pdbx_seq_one_letter_code
_entity_poly.pdbx_strand_id
1 'polypeptide(L)'
;MGSFICPAPASVGPALRQGPPSLCLRLMGLIILPTWLCAALPLRTSLARLGFGAQCPIAAATADPITAFPLVSASLDPEGGQKEENGSMMRVIRVGTRKSQLARIQTDTVVAMLKTLYPGIQFEIIAMSTTGDKILDTALSKIGEKSLFTKELENALEKNEVDLVVHSLKDVPTILPPGFTIGAICKRENPCDAVVFHPKFIGKTLETLPEKSAVGTSSLRRVAQLQRKFPHLEFKSIRGNLNTRLRKLDELQEFSAIILAVAGLQRMGWQNRVGQILHPEECMYAVGQGALAVEVRAKDQDILDLVGVLHDPETLLRCIAERAFLRHLEGGCSVPVAVHTVMKDGQLYLTGGVWSLDGSDSMQETMQATIQVPVQQEDGPEDDPQLVGITARNIPRGAQLAAENLGISLASLLLNKGAKNILDVARQLNDVR
;
A
#
# COMPACT_ATOMS: atom_id res chain seq x y z
N MET A 1 83.54 37.44 2.67
CA MET A 1 83.39 35.98 2.80
C MET A 1 82.23 35.57 1.90
N GLY A 2 82.50 34.93 0.76
CA GLY A 2 81.45 34.53 -0.16
C GLY A 2 82.00 34.04 -1.48
N SER A 3 82.06 32.72 -1.62
CA SER A 3 82.23 31.87 -2.82
C SER A 3 82.06 30.42 -2.29
N PHE A 4 81.40 29.43 -2.88
CA PHE A 4 81.43 28.82 -4.23
C PHE A 4 80.17 27.91 -4.34
N ILE A 5 79.36 27.91 -5.40
CA ILE A 5 79.47 27.23 -6.72
C ILE A 5 79.36 25.68 -6.66
N CYS A 6 78.38 25.18 -7.46
CA CYS A 6 77.99 23.81 -7.89
C CYS A 6 79.14 22.96 -8.51
N PRO A 7 78.97 21.74 -9.13
CA PRO A 7 77.76 21.00 -9.56
C PRO A 7 77.79 19.43 -9.45
N ALA A 8 76.74 18.81 -9.99
CA ALA A 8 76.51 17.38 -10.25
C ALA A 8 77.34 16.77 -11.41
N PRO A 9 77.26 15.42 -11.59
CA PRO A 9 77.26 14.76 -12.91
C PRO A 9 76.10 13.72 -13.06
N ALA A 10 75.33 13.70 -14.17
CA ALA A 10 75.42 12.82 -15.37
C ALA A 10 75.45 11.30 -15.05
N SER A 11 74.70 10.35 -15.64
CA SER A 11 74.18 10.07 -17.00
C SER A 11 73.32 8.76 -16.91
N VAL A 12 72.39 8.36 -17.79
CA VAL A 12 72.55 7.60 -19.06
C VAL A 12 71.12 7.15 -19.50
N GLY A 13 70.79 7.23 -20.80
CA GLY A 13 69.70 6.43 -21.45
C GLY A 13 70.32 5.48 -22.48
N PRO A 14 69.63 4.90 -23.49
CA PRO A 14 68.19 4.66 -23.72
C PRO A 14 67.89 3.19 -24.17
N ALA A 15 66.61 2.78 -24.33
CA ALA A 15 66.20 1.77 -25.33
C ALA A 15 64.68 1.69 -25.53
N LEU A 16 64.27 1.72 -26.80
CA LEU A 16 62.94 1.58 -27.38
C LEU A 16 62.54 0.11 -27.60
N ARG A 17 61.22 -0.20 -27.59
CA ARG A 17 60.48 -1.09 -28.54
C ARG A 17 58.99 -1.09 -28.14
N GLN A 18 58.11 -0.42 -28.90
CA GLN A 18 57.31 -0.91 -30.04
C GLN A 18 56.14 -1.85 -29.68
N GLY A 19 54.91 -1.38 -29.92
CA GLY A 19 53.95 -2.10 -30.77
C GLY A 19 52.64 -2.66 -30.14
N PRO A 20 51.43 -2.26 -30.61
CA PRO A 20 50.09 -2.72 -30.16
C PRO A 20 49.51 -3.78 -31.18
N PRO A 21 48.19 -4.13 -31.36
CA PRO A 21 46.95 -3.42 -30.95
C PRO A 21 45.65 -4.23 -30.65
N SER A 22 44.63 -3.47 -30.21
CA SER A 22 43.18 -3.56 -30.50
C SER A 22 42.47 -4.92 -30.58
N LEU A 23 41.45 -5.12 -29.72
CA LEU A 23 40.31 -5.98 -30.04
C LEU A 23 39.01 -5.18 -29.95
N CYS A 24 38.46 -4.91 -31.13
CA CYS A 24 37.14 -4.36 -31.39
C CYS A 24 36.20 -5.56 -31.54
N LEU A 25 35.28 -5.80 -30.61
CA LEU A 25 34.29 -6.87 -30.74
C LEU A 25 33.07 -6.34 -31.51
N ARG A 26 33.04 -6.62 -32.82
CA ARG A 26 31.81 -6.65 -33.62
C ARG A 26 31.12 -7.99 -33.37
N LEU A 27 29.88 -7.95 -32.90
CA LEU A 27 28.93 -9.06 -33.03
C LEU A 27 27.80 -8.57 -33.93
N MET A 28 27.81 -9.08 -35.18
CA MET A 28 26.64 -9.12 -36.05
C MET A 28 25.70 -10.20 -35.52
N GLY A 29 24.44 -9.86 -35.32
CA GLY A 29 23.42 -10.78 -34.84
C GLY A 29 22.02 -10.28 -35.18
N LEU A 30 21.59 -10.63 -36.39
CA LEU A 30 20.25 -10.70 -36.96
C LEU A 30 19.11 -9.84 -36.36
N ILE A 31 18.64 -8.95 -37.23
CA ILE A 31 17.28 -8.41 -37.28
C ILE A 31 16.30 -9.57 -37.49
N ILE A 32 15.38 -9.77 -36.55
CA ILE A 32 14.14 -10.53 -36.77
C ILE A 32 12.98 -9.59 -36.44
N LEU A 33 12.43 -8.99 -37.49
CA LEU A 33 11.11 -8.37 -37.51
C LEU A 33 10.06 -9.47 -37.65
N PRO A 34 9.01 -9.53 -36.82
CA PRO A 34 7.79 -10.21 -37.21
C PRO A 34 6.90 -9.22 -37.96
N THR A 35 6.88 -9.34 -39.28
CA THR A 35 5.77 -8.89 -40.12
C THR A 35 4.52 -9.67 -39.74
N TRP A 36 3.53 -9.00 -39.15
CA TRP A 36 2.14 -9.45 -39.20
C TRP A 36 1.35 -8.51 -40.10
N LEU A 37 0.88 -9.15 -41.17
CA LEU A 37 0.07 -8.60 -42.24
C LEU A 37 -1.37 -8.39 -41.76
N CYS A 38 -1.99 -7.38 -42.37
CA CYS A 38 -3.41 -7.05 -42.41
C CYS A 38 -4.40 -8.20 -42.16
N ALA A 39 -5.41 -7.95 -41.32
CA ALA A 39 -6.76 -8.46 -41.54
C ALA A 39 -7.82 -7.47 -41.03
N ALA A 40 -8.58 -7.00 -42.01
CA ALA A 40 -9.82 -6.23 -42.03
C ALA A 40 -10.68 -6.09 -40.75
N LEU A 41 -11.08 -4.84 -40.51
CA LEU A 41 -12.37 -4.43 -39.93
C LEU A 41 -13.55 -4.98 -40.76
N PRO A 42 -14.75 -5.06 -40.16
CA PRO A 42 -15.83 -4.34 -40.81
C PRO A 42 -16.56 -3.39 -39.86
N LEU A 43 -16.80 -2.19 -40.41
CA LEU A 43 -17.75 -1.21 -39.94
C LEU A 43 -19.16 -1.82 -39.85
N ARG A 44 -19.89 -1.50 -38.78
CA ARG A 44 -21.37 -1.51 -38.79
C ARG A 44 -21.84 -0.06 -38.86
N THR A 45 -22.36 0.32 -40.02
CA THR A 45 -23.17 1.52 -40.21
C THR A 45 -24.65 1.22 -39.97
N SER A 46 -25.27 2.20 -39.33
CA SER A 46 -26.70 2.49 -39.15
C SER A 46 -27.58 2.21 -40.37
N LEU A 47 -28.85 1.79 -40.16
CA LEU A 47 -30.05 2.57 -40.55
C LEU A 47 -31.41 1.89 -40.26
N ALA A 48 -32.32 2.72 -39.75
CA ALA A 48 -33.79 2.82 -39.89
C ALA A 48 -34.68 1.55 -39.87
N ARG A 49 -35.62 1.43 -38.91
CA ARG A 49 -36.99 2.01 -38.88
C ARG A 49 -37.89 1.60 -40.06
N LEU A 50 -38.93 0.83 -39.72
CA LEU A 50 -40.33 0.73 -40.23
C LEU A 50 -40.96 -0.38 -39.36
N GLY A 51 -42.12 -0.31 -38.68
CA GLY A 51 -43.38 0.40 -38.94
C GLY A 51 -44.44 -0.64 -39.36
N PHE A 52 -45.58 -0.70 -38.64
CA PHE A 52 -46.76 -1.61 -38.78
C PHE A 52 -46.62 -2.99 -38.11
N GLY A 53 -47.60 -3.56 -37.40
CA GLY A 53 -49.02 -3.27 -37.19
C GLY A 53 -49.82 -4.58 -37.25
N ALA A 54 -50.75 -4.78 -36.30
CA ALA A 54 -51.90 -5.71 -36.29
C ALA A 54 -51.76 -7.15 -35.70
N GLN A 55 -52.47 -7.29 -34.56
CA GLN A 55 -53.59 -8.22 -34.27
C GLN A 55 -53.38 -9.74 -34.01
N CYS A 56 -53.91 -10.15 -32.85
CA CYS A 56 -54.32 -11.52 -32.45
C CYS A 56 -55.35 -12.14 -33.41
N PRO A 57 -55.56 -13.47 -33.33
CA PRO A 57 -56.75 -13.94 -32.60
C PRO A 57 -56.57 -15.25 -31.79
N ILE A 58 -57.65 -15.54 -31.05
CA ILE A 58 -57.95 -16.60 -30.07
C ILE A 58 -58.53 -17.87 -30.76
N ALA A 59 -58.35 -19.06 -30.17
CA ALA A 59 -59.28 -20.21 -30.12
C ALA A 59 -58.73 -21.24 -29.10
N ALA A 60 -59.36 -21.75 -28.02
CA ALA A 60 -60.73 -22.19 -27.66
C ALA A 60 -61.09 -23.63 -28.10
N ALA A 61 -61.37 -24.51 -27.11
CA ALA A 61 -62.30 -25.67 -27.07
C ALA A 61 -61.75 -26.86 -26.23
N THR A 62 -62.47 -27.69 -25.44
CA THR A 62 -63.82 -27.75 -24.83
C THR A 62 -63.90 -29.03 -23.95
N ALA A 63 -64.55 -28.92 -22.76
CA ALA A 63 -65.51 -29.83 -22.03
C ALA A 63 -65.30 -31.37 -21.91
N ASP A 64 -65.20 -31.98 -20.70
CA ASP A 64 -66.25 -32.54 -19.74
C ASP A 64 -66.48 -34.08 -19.92
N PRO A 65 -67.12 -34.90 -19.00
CA PRO A 65 -67.82 -34.63 -17.73
C PRO A 65 -67.63 -35.64 -16.52
N ILE A 66 -67.95 -35.16 -15.30
CA ILE A 66 -68.81 -35.68 -14.18
C ILE A 66 -68.76 -37.17 -13.69
N THR A 67 -68.60 -37.39 -12.37
CA THR A 67 -69.43 -38.27 -11.48
C THR A 67 -69.23 -37.93 -9.98
N ALA A 68 -70.18 -38.32 -9.11
CA ALA A 68 -70.57 -37.68 -7.84
C ALA A 68 -70.50 -38.59 -6.57
N PHE A 69 -70.22 -37.99 -5.39
CA PHE A 69 -70.54 -38.28 -3.94
C PHE A 69 -70.39 -39.71 -3.33
N PRO A 70 -70.31 -39.96 -1.97
CA PRO A 70 -70.65 -39.11 -0.81
C PRO A 70 -69.65 -39.06 0.40
N LEU A 71 -70.04 -38.31 1.46
CA LEU A 71 -69.38 -38.09 2.78
C LEU A 71 -69.26 -39.36 3.66
N VAL A 72 -68.27 -39.41 4.58
CA VAL A 72 -68.41 -39.38 6.07
C VAL A 72 -67.15 -39.90 6.82
N SER A 73 -66.76 -39.14 7.86
CA SER A 73 -66.09 -39.48 9.13
C SER A 73 -64.57 -39.63 9.26
N ALA A 74 -64.14 -39.12 10.43
CA ALA A 74 -63.12 -39.61 11.35
C ALA A 74 -61.85 -38.75 11.48
N SER A 75 -61.85 -38.04 12.61
CA SER A 75 -60.77 -37.33 13.26
C SER A 75 -59.54 -38.21 13.50
N LEU A 76 -58.35 -37.71 13.16
CA LEU A 76 -57.06 -38.06 13.76
C LEU A 76 -56.12 -36.85 13.59
N ASP A 77 -55.96 -36.05 14.64
CA ASP A 77 -54.69 -35.32 14.88
C ASP A 77 -53.64 -36.39 15.25
N PRO A 78 -52.35 -36.27 14.86
CA PRO A 78 -51.49 -35.22 15.44
C PRO A 78 -50.33 -34.70 14.54
N GLU A 79 -49.75 -33.59 15.01
CA GLU A 79 -48.33 -33.23 14.82
C GLU A 79 -47.81 -33.09 13.38
N GLY A 80 -48.27 -32.03 12.71
CA GLY A 80 -47.53 -31.42 11.60
C GLY A 80 -46.72 -30.24 12.11
N GLY A 81 -45.52 -30.48 12.63
CA GLY A 81 -44.55 -29.43 12.90
C GLY A 81 -44.37 -28.58 11.64
N GLN A 82 -44.75 -27.31 11.72
CA GLN A 82 -44.33 -26.32 10.74
C GLN A 82 -42.81 -26.33 10.78
N LYS A 83 -42.18 -26.94 9.77
CA LYS A 83 -40.83 -26.56 9.39
C LYS A 83 -40.95 -25.10 9.00
N GLU A 84 -40.68 -24.22 9.95
CA GLU A 84 -40.14 -22.91 9.64
C GLU A 84 -38.96 -23.19 8.71
N GLU A 85 -39.18 -22.99 7.41
CA GLU A 85 -38.09 -22.69 6.50
C GLU A 85 -37.41 -21.49 7.11
N ASN A 86 -36.32 -21.79 7.82
CA ASN A 86 -35.48 -20.82 8.47
C ASN A 86 -34.85 -20.02 7.33
N GLY A 87 -35.58 -19.01 6.85
CA GLY A 87 -35.12 -18.08 5.84
C GLY A 87 -33.81 -17.53 6.36
N SER A 88 -32.70 -17.94 5.75
CA SER A 88 -31.38 -17.50 6.16
C SER A 88 -31.40 -15.97 6.07
N MET A 89 -31.51 -15.29 7.20
CA MET A 89 -31.36 -13.86 7.28
C MET A 89 -29.97 -13.58 6.71
N MET A 90 -29.92 -13.06 5.48
CA MET A 90 -28.66 -12.74 4.80
C MET A 90 -27.90 -11.76 5.71
N ARG A 91 -26.86 -12.25 6.40
CA ARG A 91 -26.07 -11.45 7.32
C ARG A 91 -25.41 -10.34 6.50
N VAL A 92 -25.84 -9.10 6.74
CA VAL A 92 -25.22 -7.91 6.16
C VAL A 92 -23.88 -7.68 6.85
N ILE A 93 -22.81 -7.59 6.07
CA ILE A 93 -21.47 -7.29 6.57
C ILE A 93 -21.26 -5.78 6.54
N ARG A 94 -21.01 -5.19 7.71
CA ARG A 94 -20.88 -3.75 7.87
C ARG A 94 -19.42 -3.34 7.80
N VAL A 95 -19.11 -2.39 6.92
CA VAL A 95 -17.75 -1.96 6.61
C VAL A 95 -17.54 -0.52 7.07
N GLY A 96 -16.74 -0.34 8.11
CA GLY A 96 -16.35 0.96 8.62
C GLY A 96 -15.34 1.67 7.71
N THR A 97 -15.52 2.97 7.52
CA THR A 97 -14.58 3.81 6.78
C THR A 97 -14.57 5.25 7.26
N ARG A 98 -13.49 5.99 6.96
CA ARG A 98 -13.43 7.43 7.18
C ARG A 98 -14.21 8.18 6.10
N LYS A 99 -14.67 9.39 6.42
CA LYS A 99 -15.34 10.29 5.46
C LYS A 99 -14.42 10.85 4.36
N SER A 100 -13.10 10.71 4.49
CA SER A 100 -12.14 11.14 3.46
C SER A 100 -12.39 10.43 2.13
N GLN A 101 -12.36 11.16 1.02
CA GLN A 101 -12.56 10.62 -0.32
C GLN A 101 -11.62 9.44 -0.62
N LEU A 102 -10.34 9.55 -0.26
CA LEU A 102 -9.38 8.46 -0.48
C LEU A 102 -9.73 7.22 0.37
N ALA A 103 -10.16 7.41 1.61
CA ALA A 103 -10.56 6.29 2.47
C ALA A 103 -11.80 5.60 1.90
N ARG A 104 -12.77 6.37 1.39
CA ARG A 104 -13.95 5.82 0.74
C ARG A 104 -13.59 5.00 -0.49
N ILE A 105 -12.72 5.51 -1.37
CA ILE A 105 -12.25 4.77 -2.55
C ILE A 105 -11.56 3.46 -2.14
N GLN A 106 -10.71 3.49 -1.10
CA GLN A 106 -10.03 2.29 -0.60
C GLN A 106 -11.04 1.25 -0.10
N THR A 107 -12.05 1.70 0.66
CA THR A 107 -13.13 0.83 1.13
C THR A 107 -13.96 0.27 -0.01
N ASP A 108 -14.35 1.09 -0.98
CA ASP A 108 -15.13 0.67 -2.14
C ASP A 108 -14.35 -0.39 -2.96
N THR A 109 -13.02 -0.23 -3.12
CA THR A 109 -12.16 -1.25 -3.76
C THR A 109 -12.18 -2.58 -3.02
N VAL A 110 -12.03 -2.57 -1.69
CA VAL A 110 -12.07 -3.81 -0.88
C VAL A 110 -13.45 -4.47 -0.94
N VAL A 111 -14.52 -3.69 -0.81
CA VAL A 111 -15.89 -4.18 -0.92
C VAL A 111 -16.16 -4.75 -2.31
N ALA A 112 -15.66 -4.14 -3.37
CA ALA A 112 -15.80 -4.66 -4.73
C ALA A 112 -15.09 -6.02 -4.91
N MET A 113 -13.89 -6.19 -4.33
CA MET A 113 -13.21 -7.49 -4.32
C MET A 113 -14.03 -8.55 -3.58
N LEU A 114 -14.52 -8.23 -2.38
CA LEU A 114 -15.35 -9.16 -1.59
C LEU A 114 -16.67 -9.51 -2.28
N LYS A 115 -17.36 -8.54 -2.90
CA LYS A 115 -18.59 -8.80 -3.67
C LYS A 115 -18.36 -9.70 -4.88
N THR A 116 -17.19 -9.59 -5.52
CA THR A 116 -16.82 -10.45 -6.64
C THR A 116 -16.62 -11.89 -6.19
N LEU A 117 -16.01 -12.09 -5.03
CA LEU A 117 -15.73 -13.41 -4.45
C LEU A 117 -16.96 -14.02 -3.76
N TYR A 118 -17.84 -13.17 -3.21
CA TYR A 118 -19.04 -13.57 -2.48
C TYR A 118 -20.29 -12.81 -2.96
N PRO A 119 -20.85 -13.15 -4.14
CA PRO A 119 -21.98 -12.42 -4.72
C PRO A 119 -23.27 -12.46 -3.90
N GLY A 120 -23.43 -13.47 -3.04
CA GLY A 120 -24.58 -13.64 -2.16
C GLY A 120 -24.52 -12.85 -0.85
N ILE A 121 -23.38 -12.22 -0.52
CA ILE A 121 -23.21 -11.46 0.71
C ILE A 121 -23.52 -9.99 0.46
N GLN A 122 -24.33 -9.40 1.34
CA GLN A 122 -24.62 -7.98 1.32
C GLN A 122 -23.59 -7.21 2.16
N PHE A 123 -23.10 -6.10 1.62
CA PHE A 123 -22.15 -5.22 2.30
C PHE A 123 -22.73 -3.82 2.46
N GLU A 124 -22.71 -3.31 3.69
CA GLU A 124 -23.15 -1.96 4.03
C GLU A 124 -21.94 -1.12 4.45
N ILE A 125 -21.77 0.08 3.89
CA ILE A 125 -20.62 0.95 4.21
C ILE A 125 -21.04 2.03 5.19
N ILE A 126 -20.44 2.02 6.38
CA ILE A 126 -20.72 2.96 7.48
C ILE A 126 -19.58 3.97 7.56
N ALA A 127 -19.86 5.22 7.15
CA ALA A 127 -18.86 6.29 7.12
C ALA A 127 -18.83 7.08 8.44
N MET A 128 -17.66 7.14 9.07
CA MET A 128 -17.43 7.75 10.37
C MET A 128 -16.41 8.90 10.28
N SER A 129 -16.49 9.86 11.20
CA SER A 129 -15.51 10.94 11.30
C SER A 129 -14.52 10.63 12.41
N THR A 130 -13.22 10.69 12.13
CA THR A 130 -12.17 10.51 13.15
C THR A 130 -11.65 11.85 13.66
N THR A 131 -10.96 11.84 14.79
CA THR A 131 -10.33 13.05 15.36
C THR A 131 -9.30 13.65 14.39
N GLY A 132 -8.55 12.81 13.67
CA GLY A 132 -7.61 13.29 12.64
C GLY A 132 -8.25 13.95 11.42
N ASP A 133 -9.55 13.75 11.18
CA ASP A 133 -10.29 14.50 10.16
C ASP A 133 -10.72 15.91 10.66
N LYS A 134 -10.82 16.09 11.98
CA LYS A 134 -11.25 17.35 12.62
C LYS A 134 -10.07 18.27 12.94
N ILE A 135 -8.91 17.70 13.27
CA ILE A 135 -7.70 18.47 13.63
C ILE A 135 -6.81 18.67 12.39
N LEU A 136 -7.02 19.78 11.68
CA LEU A 136 -6.21 20.16 10.51
C LEU A 136 -5.07 21.14 10.84
N ASP A 137 -5.14 21.81 11.98
CA ASP A 137 -4.31 22.99 12.30
C ASP A 137 -3.13 22.72 13.26
N THR A 138 -3.01 21.51 13.79
CA THR A 138 -1.90 21.10 14.67
C THR A 138 -0.96 20.15 13.95
N ALA A 139 0.35 20.26 14.20
CA ALA A 139 1.30 19.34 13.60
C ALA A 139 1.05 17.90 14.06
N LEU A 140 0.98 16.94 13.13
CA LEU A 140 0.79 15.50 13.47
C LEU A 140 1.80 15.00 14.51
N SER A 141 3.01 15.57 14.53
CA SER A 141 4.03 15.30 15.55
C SER A 141 3.62 15.73 16.97
N LYS A 142 2.87 16.83 17.11
CA LYS A 142 2.41 17.40 18.38
C LYS A 142 1.18 16.74 18.96
N ILE A 143 0.42 16.00 18.15
CA ILE A 143 -0.87 15.45 18.59
C ILE A 143 -0.66 14.23 19.49
N GLY A 144 0.53 13.62 19.53
CA GLY A 144 0.93 12.61 20.54
C GLY A 144 0.16 11.29 20.52
N GLU A 145 -0.98 11.21 19.82
CA GLU A 145 -1.85 10.04 19.80
C GLU A 145 -1.42 9.07 18.70
N LYS A 146 -0.88 7.92 19.15
CA LYS A 146 -0.46 6.78 18.30
C LYS A 146 -1.60 6.17 17.45
N SER A 147 -2.83 6.66 17.55
CA SER A 147 -4.05 6.11 16.92
C SER A 147 -5.03 7.17 16.40
N LEU A 148 -4.55 8.35 15.97
CA LEU A 148 -5.39 9.50 15.58
C LEU A 148 -6.45 9.19 14.49
N PHE A 149 -6.20 8.17 13.66
CA PHE A 149 -7.07 7.80 12.54
C PHE A 149 -7.76 6.44 12.71
N THR A 150 -7.42 5.66 13.74
CA THR A 150 -7.95 4.30 13.94
C THR A 150 -8.90 4.20 15.14
N LYS A 151 -8.69 5.00 16.19
CA LYS A 151 -9.42 4.90 17.47
C LYS A 151 -10.94 4.87 17.36
N GLU A 152 -11.56 5.77 16.59
CA GLU A 152 -13.02 5.77 16.46
C GLU A 152 -13.56 4.57 15.68
N LEU A 153 -12.77 4.03 14.76
CA LEU A 153 -13.12 2.84 13.97
C LEU A 153 -12.94 1.56 14.81
N GLU A 154 -11.88 1.49 15.61
CA GLU A 154 -11.63 0.44 16.61
C GLU A 154 -12.79 0.39 17.63
N ASN A 155 -13.24 1.54 18.14
CA ASN A 155 -14.42 1.60 19.03
C ASN A 155 -15.69 1.06 18.36
N ALA A 156 -15.87 1.31 17.06
CA ALA A 156 -17.01 0.82 16.30
C ALA A 156 -16.95 -0.70 16.10
N LEU A 157 -15.74 -1.25 15.88
CA LEU A 157 -15.50 -2.70 15.85
C LEU A 157 -15.81 -3.34 17.21
N GLU A 158 -15.35 -2.73 18.31
CA GLU A 158 -15.55 -3.22 19.68
C GLU A 158 -17.05 -3.27 20.04
N LYS A 159 -17.80 -2.23 19.68
CA LYS A 159 -19.24 -2.14 19.92
C LYS A 159 -20.08 -2.97 18.95
N ASN A 160 -19.46 -3.72 18.05
CA ASN A 160 -20.14 -4.41 16.95
C ASN A 160 -21.04 -3.47 16.15
N GLU A 161 -20.65 -2.21 15.94
CA GLU A 161 -21.32 -1.26 15.03
C GLU A 161 -20.91 -1.52 13.58
N VAL A 162 -19.67 -1.94 13.37
CA VAL A 162 -19.11 -2.41 12.09
C VAL A 162 -18.45 -3.78 12.29
N ASP A 163 -18.23 -4.53 11.22
CA ASP A 163 -17.64 -5.86 11.24
C ASP A 163 -16.19 -5.88 10.77
N LEU A 164 -15.84 -5.00 9.82
CA LEU A 164 -14.48 -4.81 9.34
C LEU A 164 -14.23 -3.35 8.98
N VAL A 165 -12.96 -2.93 9.00
CA VAL A 165 -12.54 -1.56 8.65
C VAL A 165 -11.38 -1.61 7.66
N VAL A 166 -11.37 -0.69 6.69
CA VAL A 166 -10.31 -0.63 5.67
C VAL A 166 -9.37 0.54 5.94
N HIS A 167 -8.07 0.26 5.94
CA HIS A 167 -7.00 1.23 6.18
C HIS A 167 -5.95 1.20 5.07
N SER A 168 -5.25 2.32 4.92
CA SER A 168 -3.89 2.28 4.36
C SER A 168 -2.96 1.68 5.42
N LEU A 169 -2.25 0.60 5.11
CA LEU A 169 -1.50 -0.17 6.13
C LEU A 169 -0.46 0.68 6.88
N LYS A 170 0.16 1.64 6.21
CA LYS A 170 1.12 2.56 6.83
C LYS A 170 0.54 3.44 7.95
N ASP A 171 -0.78 3.59 8.00
CA ASP A 171 -1.47 4.38 9.03
C ASP A 171 -1.89 3.49 10.22
N VAL A 172 -1.67 2.17 10.16
CA VAL A 172 -1.99 1.21 11.22
C VAL A 172 -0.74 0.96 12.07
N PRO A 173 -0.79 1.15 13.40
CA PRO A 173 0.36 0.93 14.28
C PRO A 173 0.86 -0.52 14.20
N THR A 174 2.14 -0.75 14.53
CA THR A 174 2.74 -2.09 14.55
C THR A 174 2.23 -2.97 15.71
N ILE A 175 1.66 -2.33 16.74
CA ILE A 175 1.00 -2.97 17.88
C ILE A 175 -0.45 -2.47 17.87
N LEU A 176 -1.39 -3.36 17.61
CA LEU A 176 -2.82 -3.06 17.69
C LEU A 176 -3.30 -3.19 19.14
N PRO A 177 -4.39 -2.48 19.53
CA PRO A 177 -5.01 -2.69 20.82
C PRO A 177 -5.49 -4.16 20.98
N PRO A 178 -5.57 -4.68 22.22
CA PRO A 178 -6.09 -6.02 22.46
C PRO A 178 -7.51 -6.18 21.89
N GLY A 179 -7.78 -7.32 21.26
CA GLY A 179 -9.08 -7.62 20.66
C GLY A 179 -9.18 -7.30 19.16
N PHE A 180 -8.18 -6.64 18.56
CA PHE A 180 -8.15 -6.37 17.12
C PHE A 180 -6.97 -7.08 16.43
N THR A 181 -7.14 -7.31 15.13
CA THR A 181 -6.11 -7.84 14.25
C THR A 181 -6.32 -7.35 12.81
N ILE A 182 -5.26 -7.33 12.02
CA ILE A 182 -5.35 -7.16 10.57
C ILE A 182 -5.67 -8.54 9.97
N GLY A 183 -6.93 -8.72 9.58
CA GLY A 183 -7.42 -9.96 8.99
C GLY A 183 -7.05 -10.14 7.52
N ALA A 184 -6.71 -9.06 6.80
CA ALA A 184 -6.27 -9.14 5.41
C ALA A 184 -5.23 -8.07 5.04
N ILE A 185 -4.25 -8.46 4.22
CA ILE A 185 -3.31 -7.58 3.52
C ILE A 185 -3.55 -7.70 2.02
N CYS A 186 -4.18 -6.69 1.43
CA CYS A 186 -4.49 -6.68 0.00
C CYS A 186 -3.22 -6.50 -0.84
N LYS A 187 -3.29 -6.92 -2.11
CA LYS A 187 -2.21 -6.73 -3.10
C LYS A 187 -1.71 -5.28 -3.12
N ARG A 188 -0.38 -5.12 -3.08
CA ARG A 188 0.27 -3.80 -3.01
C ARG A 188 0.16 -3.05 -4.33
N GLU A 189 -0.25 -1.79 -4.24
CA GLU A 189 0.00 -0.81 -5.29
C GLU A 189 1.43 -0.24 -5.20
N ASN A 190 1.79 0.66 -6.12
CA ASN A 190 3.14 1.23 -6.15
C ASN A 190 3.50 1.90 -4.80
N PRO A 191 4.53 1.38 -4.09
CA PRO A 191 4.89 1.85 -2.76
C PRO A 191 5.72 3.13 -2.77
N CYS A 192 6.23 3.57 -3.92
CA CYS A 192 7.11 4.73 -4.03
C CYS A 192 6.44 6.05 -3.62
N ASP A 193 7.28 7.01 -3.29
CA ASP A 193 6.88 8.40 -3.21
C ASP A 193 6.90 9.04 -4.61
N ALA A 194 6.08 10.07 -4.80
CA ALA A 194 5.94 10.82 -6.04
C ALA A 194 6.11 12.31 -5.79
N VAL A 195 6.67 13.00 -6.78
CA VAL A 195 6.72 14.45 -6.85
C VAL A 195 5.60 14.93 -7.76
N VAL A 196 4.82 15.87 -7.27
CA VAL A 196 3.89 16.66 -8.09
C VAL A 196 4.44 18.07 -8.15
N PHE A 197 4.75 18.53 -9.37
CA PHE A 197 5.31 19.85 -9.60
C PHE A 197 4.21 20.90 -9.76
N HIS A 198 4.52 22.13 -9.33
CA HIS A 198 3.72 23.30 -9.67
C HIS A 198 3.64 23.40 -11.22
N PRO A 199 2.53 23.86 -11.82
CA PRO A 199 2.37 23.94 -13.28
C PRO A 199 3.51 24.67 -14.04
N LYS A 200 4.26 25.53 -13.36
CA LYS A 200 5.45 26.25 -13.88
C LYS A 200 6.67 25.36 -14.10
N PHE A 201 6.73 24.20 -13.44
CA PHE A 201 7.87 23.29 -13.46
C PHE A 201 7.52 21.93 -14.11
N ILE A 202 6.53 21.91 -15.01
CA ILE A 202 6.22 20.70 -15.79
C ILE A 202 7.46 20.27 -16.58
N GLY A 203 7.79 18.97 -16.53
CA GLY A 203 8.97 18.40 -17.17
C GLY A 203 10.29 18.58 -16.39
N LYS A 204 10.26 19.20 -15.21
CA LYS A 204 11.39 19.23 -14.28
C LYS A 204 11.41 18.00 -13.38
N THR A 205 12.55 17.83 -12.73
CA THR A 205 12.81 16.84 -11.67
C THR A 205 13.31 17.59 -10.43
N LEU A 206 13.39 16.94 -9.27
CA LEU A 206 13.96 17.55 -8.07
C LEU A 206 15.41 18.04 -8.30
N GLU A 207 16.21 17.30 -9.07
CA GLU A 207 17.59 17.65 -9.45
C GLU A 207 17.69 18.93 -10.27
N THR A 208 16.63 19.26 -11.03
CA THR A 208 16.63 20.37 -12.00
C THR A 208 15.76 21.55 -11.58
N LEU A 209 15.19 21.49 -10.37
CA LEU A 209 14.53 22.62 -9.76
C LEU A 209 15.54 23.73 -9.43
N PRO A 210 15.17 25.01 -9.53
CA PRO A 210 16.03 26.11 -9.10
C PRO A 210 16.47 25.95 -7.64
N GLU A 211 17.67 26.43 -7.31
CA GLU A 211 18.12 26.49 -5.92
C GLU A 211 17.12 27.24 -5.04
N LYS A 212 16.98 26.78 -3.79
CA LYS A 212 16.04 27.28 -2.78
C LYS A 212 14.56 27.12 -3.16
N SER A 213 14.24 26.31 -4.17
CA SER A 213 12.85 25.96 -4.47
C SER A 213 12.21 25.25 -3.27
N ALA A 214 11.00 25.68 -2.93
CA ALA A 214 10.26 25.15 -1.80
C ALA A 214 9.50 23.87 -2.17
N VAL A 215 9.73 22.79 -1.44
CA VAL A 215 9.11 21.48 -1.60
C VAL A 215 8.23 21.15 -0.39
N GLY A 216 6.94 20.92 -0.63
CA GLY A 216 5.94 20.68 0.40
C GLY A 216 5.84 19.23 0.87
N THR A 217 6.14 18.97 2.15
CA THR A 217 5.86 17.68 2.81
C THR A 217 5.84 17.83 4.33
N SER A 218 4.89 17.19 5.02
CA SER A 218 4.85 17.11 6.49
C SER A 218 5.37 15.77 7.05
N SER A 219 5.98 14.93 6.21
CA SER A 219 6.56 13.65 6.64
C SER A 219 8.03 13.82 6.99
N LEU A 220 8.40 13.58 8.24
CA LEU A 220 9.80 13.65 8.71
C LEU A 220 10.70 12.68 7.93
N ARG A 221 10.20 11.47 7.63
CA ARG A 221 10.88 10.49 6.77
C ARG A 221 11.25 11.06 5.40
N ARG A 222 10.33 11.78 4.75
CA ARG A 222 10.59 12.37 3.43
C ARG A 222 11.54 13.55 3.53
N VAL A 223 11.33 14.42 4.52
CA VAL A 223 12.17 15.60 4.76
C VAL A 223 13.62 15.19 4.97
N ALA A 224 13.90 14.27 5.90
CA ALA A 224 15.27 13.85 6.21
C ALA A 224 16.00 13.26 4.99
N GLN A 225 15.36 12.36 4.25
CA GLN A 225 15.97 11.74 3.06
C GLN A 225 16.21 12.75 1.93
N LEU A 226 15.21 13.59 1.66
CA LEU A 226 15.29 14.53 0.55
C LEU A 226 16.17 15.74 0.85
N GLN A 227 16.27 16.19 2.11
CA GLN A 227 17.25 17.21 2.51
C GLN A 227 18.68 16.71 2.33
N ARG A 228 18.94 15.46 2.71
CA ARG A 228 20.24 14.82 2.49
C ARG A 228 20.59 14.72 1.00
N LYS A 229 19.63 14.32 0.17
CA LYS A 229 19.84 14.10 -1.27
C LYS A 229 19.88 15.40 -2.07
N PHE A 230 19.06 16.38 -1.70
CA PHE A 230 18.85 17.63 -2.41
C PHE A 230 19.08 18.84 -1.47
N PRO A 231 20.32 19.07 -1.01
CA PRO A 231 20.63 20.12 -0.04
C PRO A 231 20.40 21.54 -0.57
N HIS A 232 20.26 21.70 -1.88
CA HIS A 232 19.96 22.97 -2.55
C HIS A 232 18.46 23.33 -2.52
N LEU A 233 17.57 22.45 -2.05
CA LEU A 233 16.12 22.68 -1.98
C LEU A 233 15.66 23.00 -0.55
N GLU A 234 14.57 23.74 -0.42
CA GLU A 234 13.95 24.05 0.88
C GLU A 234 12.74 23.14 1.13
N PHE A 235 12.66 22.47 2.27
CA PHE A 235 11.53 21.61 2.61
C PHE A 235 10.62 22.28 3.63
N LYS A 236 9.35 22.47 3.25
CA LYS A 236 8.32 23.16 4.05
C LYS A 236 7.14 22.25 4.32
N SER A 237 6.51 22.40 5.48
CA SER A 237 5.35 21.60 5.86
C SER A 237 4.12 21.99 5.04
N ILE A 238 3.35 21.01 4.56
CA ILE A 238 2.07 21.24 3.86
C ILE A 238 0.95 20.37 4.46
N ARG A 239 -0.11 21.03 4.94
CA ARG A 239 -1.27 20.40 5.59
C ARG A 239 -2.49 20.32 4.68
N GLY A 240 -3.38 19.40 5.02
CA GLY A 240 -4.62 19.07 4.30
C GLY A 240 -4.61 17.66 3.70
N ASN A 241 -5.76 17.20 3.25
CA ASN A 241 -5.90 15.99 2.43
C ASN A 241 -5.32 16.22 1.02
N LEU A 242 -5.35 15.19 0.16
CA LEU A 242 -4.74 15.27 -1.18
C LEU A 242 -5.35 16.41 -2.03
N ASN A 243 -6.68 16.58 -2.03
CA ASN A 243 -7.36 17.69 -2.72
C ASN A 243 -6.80 19.06 -2.29
N THR A 244 -6.76 19.31 -0.97
CA THR A 244 -6.29 20.59 -0.43
C THR A 244 -4.81 20.84 -0.75
N ARG A 245 -3.96 19.80 -0.71
CA ARG A 245 -2.53 19.95 -1.02
C ARG A 245 -2.28 20.25 -2.49
N LEU A 246 -2.98 19.57 -3.41
CA LEU A 246 -2.88 19.87 -4.83
C LEU A 246 -3.40 21.27 -5.15
N ARG A 247 -4.53 21.67 -4.55
CA ARG A 247 -5.04 23.03 -4.70
C ARG A 247 -4.02 24.07 -4.23
N LYS A 248 -3.40 23.88 -3.06
CA LYS A 248 -2.33 24.78 -2.57
C LYS A 248 -1.14 24.83 -3.53
N LEU A 249 -0.75 23.70 -4.11
CA LEU A 249 0.32 23.65 -5.11
C LEU A 249 -0.06 24.39 -6.40
N ASP A 250 -1.31 24.29 -6.84
CA ASP A 250 -1.75 24.84 -8.13
C ASP A 250 -2.05 26.36 -8.03
N GLU A 251 -2.61 26.80 -6.90
CA GLU A 251 -3.08 28.17 -6.70
C GLU A 251 -2.04 29.08 -6.03
N LEU A 252 -1.22 28.55 -5.11
CA LEU A 252 -0.27 29.34 -4.34
C LEU A 252 1.14 29.26 -4.96
N GLN A 253 1.88 30.37 -4.90
CA GLN A 253 3.29 30.41 -5.32
C GLN A 253 4.26 29.96 -4.20
N GLU A 254 3.74 29.36 -3.13
CA GLU A 254 4.53 28.93 -1.97
C GLU A 254 5.35 27.66 -2.23
N PHE A 255 4.85 26.74 -3.06
CA PHE A 255 5.47 25.45 -3.33
C PHE A 255 5.82 25.30 -4.81
N SER A 256 7.06 24.92 -5.09
CA SER A 256 7.51 24.51 -6.42
C SER A 256 7.15 23.05 -6.73
N ALA A 257 7.06 22.22 -5.68
CA ALA A 257 6.60 20.84 -5.76
C ALA A 257 6.04 20.39 -4.40
N ILE A 258 5.29 19.28 -4.40
CA ILE A 258 4.92 18.56 -3.17
C ILE A 258 5.24 17.07 -3.31
N ILE A 259 5.48 16.41 -2.18
CA ILE A 259 5.76 14.98 -2.14
C ILE A 259 4.54 14.21 -1.63
N LEU A 260 4.06 13.25 -2.42
CA LEU A 260 2.90 12.41 -2.16
C LEU A 260 3.24 10.92 -2.34
N ALA A 261 2.31 10.01 -2.02
CA ALA A 261 2.49 8.59 -2.31
C ALA A 261 1.91 8.27 -3.69
N VAL A 262 2.60 7.47 -4.50
CA VAL A 262 2.11 7.08 -5.85
C VAL A 262 0.73 6.42 -5.76
N ALA A 263 0.58 5.40 -4.89
CA ALA A 263 -0.70 4.70 -4.70
C ALA A 263 -1.86 5.65 -4.33
N GLY A 264 -1.59 6.70 -3.55
CA GLY A 264 -2.62 7.69 -3.19
C GLY A 264 -3.10 8.48 -4.41
N LEU A 265 -2.20 8.86 -5.31
CA LEU A 265 -2.55 9.55 -6.55
C LEU A 265 -3.25 8.63 -7.55
N GLN A 266 -2.81 7.38 -7.67
CA GLN A 266 -3.41 6.38 -8.54
C GLN A 266 -4.86 6.08 -8.16
N ARG A 267 -5.14 5.83 -6.88
CA ARG A 267 -6.51 5.60 -6.37
C ARG A 267 -7.44 6.77 -6.63
N MET A 268 -6.93 8.00 -6.58
CA MET A 268 -7.71 9.21 -6.87
C MET A 268 -7.93 9.45 -8.38
N GLY A 269 -7.36 8.63 -9.26
CA GLY A 269 -7.39 8.83 -10.71
C GLY A 269 -6.48 9.97 -11.18
N TRP A 270 -5.45 10.30 -10.40
CA TRP A 270 -4.54 11.44 -10.64
C TRP A 270 -3.12 11.01 -10.99
N GLN A 271 -2.95 9.82 -11.57
CA GLN A 271 -1.66 9.34 -12.06
C GLN A 271 -0.96 10.33 -13.02
N ASN A 272 -1.74 11.09 -13.81
CA ASN A 272 -1.23 12.10 -14.73
C ASN A 272 -0.62 13.33 -14.02
N ARG A 273 -0.85 13.50 -12.72
CA ARG A 273 -0.22 14.56 -11.92
C ARG A 273 1.19 14.18 -11.45
N VAL A 274 1.57 12.91 -11.54
CA VAL A 274 2.91 12.45 -11.14
C VAL A 274 3.93 12.98 -12.14
N GLY A 275 4.85 13.84 -11.67
CA GLY A 275 5.94 14.36 -12.49
C GLY A 275 7.23 13.54 -12.37
N GLN A 276 7.52 13.03 -11.18
CA GLN A 276 8.67 12.15 -10.90
C GLN A 276 8.25 11.10 -9.88
N ILE A 277 8.63 9.84 -10.10
CA ILE A 277 8.55 8.77 -9.10
C ILE A 277 9.92 8.67 -8.45
N LEU A 278 9.96 8.67 -7.11
CA LEU A 278 11.20 8.62 -6.36
C LEU A 278 11.63 7.17 -6.15
N HIS A 279 12.85 6.88 -6.58
CA HIS A 279 13.49 5.58 -6.42
C HIS A 279 14.11 5.42 -5.01
N PRO A 280 14.44 4.20 -4.56
CA PRO A 280 14.99 3.95 -3.22
C PRO A 280 16.26 4.77 -2.92
N GLU A 281 17.06 5.10 -3.93
CA GLU A 281 18.28 5.92 -3.83
C GLU A 281 18.00 7.42 -3.59
N GLU A 282 16.74 7.84 -3.78
CA GLU A 282 16.27 9.21 -3.58
C GLU A 282 15.38 9.28 -2.33
N CYS A 283 14.41 8.36 -2.19
CA CYS A 283 13.51 8.29 -1.05
C CYS A 283 12.91 6.88 -0.88
N MET A 284 13.41 6.13 0.09
CA MET A 284 12.77 4.90 0.57
C MET A 284 11.41 5.19 1.19
N TYR A 285 10.45 4.29 1.00
CA TYR A 285 9.06 4.48 1.38
C TYR A 285 8.77 4.16 2.85
N ALA A 286 7.58 4.57 3.32
CA ALA A 286 7.11 4.20 4.66
C ALA A 286 6.71 2.72 4.70
N VAL A 287 6.90 2.10 5.85
CA VAL A 287 6.45 0.73 6.16
C VAL A 287 4.97 0.56 5.80
N GLY A 288 4.65 -0.47 5.01
CA GLY A 288 3.29 -0.74 4.54
C GLY A 288 2.72 0.25 3.52
N GLN A 289 3.51 1.21 3.00
CA GLN A 289 3.01 2.14 1.98
C GLN A 289 2.59 1.40 0.71
N GLY A 290 1.41 1.76 0.17
CA GLY A 290 0.84 1.13 -1.03
C GLY A 290 -0.08 -0.06 -0.73
N ALA A 291 0.05 -0.72 0.42
CA ALA A 291 -0.83 -1.80 0.84
C ALA A 291 -2.10 -1.27 1.51
N LEU A 292 -3.22 -1.99 1.33
CA LEU A 292 -4.42 -1.82 2.13
C LEU A 292 -4.51 -2.95 3.17
N ALA A 293 -5.01 -2.60 4.33
CA ALA A 293 -5.21 -3.50 5.46
C ALA A 293 -6.70 -3.54 5.82
N VAL A 294 -7.20 -4.73 6.14
CA VAL A 294 -8.55 -4.92 6.69
C VAL A 294 -8.41 -5.27 8.17
N GLU A 295 -8.82 -4.35 9.04
CA GLU A 295 -8.85 -4.54 10.49
C GLU A 295 -10.19 -5.13 10.93
N VAL A 296 -10.13 -6.13 11.81
CA VAL A 296 -11.28 -6.91 12.29
C VAL A 296 -11.10 -7.25 13.77
N ARG A 297 -12.15 -7.76 14.40
CA ARG A 297 -12.06 -8.34 15.75
C ARG A 297 -11.25 -9.64 15.71
N ALA A 298 -10.27 -9.78 16.61
CA ALA A 298 -9.35 -10.92 16.62
C ALA A 298 -10.00 -12.28 16.94
N LYS A 299 -11.20 -12.28 17.53
CA LYS A 299 -11.95 -13.50 17.88
C LYS A 299 -13.13 -13.79 16.96
N ASP A 300 -13.33 -12.99 15.91
CA ASP A 300 -14.46 -13.13 14.99
C ASP A 300 -14.04 -13.99 13.79
N GLN A 301 -14.16 -15.32 13.94
CA GLN A 301 -13.68 -16.28 12.94
C GLN A 301 -14.43 -16.14 11.62
N ASP A 302 -15.75 -15.95 11.65
CA ASP A 302 -16.57 -15.74 10.45
C ASP A 302 -16.02 -14.60 9.57
N ILE A 303 -15.64 -13.49 10.20
CA ILE A 303 -15.10 -12.34 9.48
C ILE A 303 -13.65 -12.58 9.06
N LEU A 304 -12.82 -13.23 9.88
CA LEU A 304 -11.44 -13.59 9.52
C LEU A 304 -11.40 -14.50 8.30
N ASP A 305 -12.26 -15.51 8.25
CA ASP A 305 -12.36 -16.44 7.12
C ASP A 305 -12.87 -15.71 5.86
N LEU A 306 -13.86 -14.82 6.02
CA LEU A 306 -14.39 -14.00 4.93
C LEU A 306 -13.32 -13.09 4.30
N VAL A 307 -12.51 -12.42 5.11
CA VAL A 307 -11.51 -11.45 4.61
C VAL A 307 -10.19 -12.12 4.23
N GLY A 308 -9.90 -13.31 4.74
CA GLY A 308 -8.64 -14.03 4.52
C GLY A 308 -8.35 -14.27 3.03
N VAL A 309 -9.38 -14.42 2.21
CA VAL A 309 -9.27 -14.56 0.74
C VAL A 309 -8.61 -13.33 0.07
N LEU A 310 -8.61 -12.17 0.71
CA LEU A 310 -8.02 -10.95 0.19
C LEU A 310 -6.50 -10.87 0.41
N HIS A 311 -5.92 -11.79 1.18
CA HIS A 311 -4.46 -11.83 1.38
C HIS A 311 -3.74 -12.03 0.04
N ASP A 312 -2.85 -11.10 -0.27
CA ASP A 312 -1.83 -11.29 -1.31
C ASP A 312 -0.54 -11.79 -0.64
N PRO A 313 -0.10 -13.05 -0.90
CA PRO A 313 1.01 -13.63 -0.14
C PRO A 313 2.33 -12.86 -0.26
N GLU A 314 2.65 -12.34 -1.45
CA GLU A 314 3.86 -11.53 -1.65
C GLU A 314 3.81 -10.24 -0.81
N THR A 315 2.69 -9.51 -0.88
CA THR A 315 2.51 -8.27 -0.13
C THR A 315 2.51 -8.53 1.37
N LEU A 316 1.82 -9.58 1.82
CA LEU A 316 1.77 -10.00 3.21
C LEU A 316 3.18 -10.21 3.79
N LEU A 317 4.00 -11.05 3.15
CA LEU A 317 5.35 -11.37 3.62
C LEU A 317 6.24 -10.12 3.68
N ARG A 318 6.18 -9.28 2.63
CA ARG A 318 6.91 -8.01 2.59
C ARG A 318 6.48 -7.10 3.74
N CYS A 319 5.17 -6.97 3.97
CA CYS A 319 4.64 -6.13 5.04
C CYS A 319 4.91 -6.66 6.45
N ILE A 320 4.96 -7.98 6.65
CA ILE A 320 5.39 -8.58 7.92
C ILE A 320 6.84 -8.18 8.20
N ALA A 321 7.76 -8.35 7.25
CA ALA A 321 9.16 -7.98 7.40
C ALA A 321 9.33 -6.48 7.72
N GLU A 322 8.64 -5.60 6.99
CA GLU A 322 8.69 -4.15 7.21
C GLU A 322 8.15 -3.74 8.60
N ARG A 323 7.03 -4.33 9.02
CA ARG A 323 6.41 -4.02 10.32
C ARG A 323 7.22 -4.59 11.48
N ALA A 324 7.81 -5.77 11.32
CA ALA A 324 8.72 -6.37 12.30
C ALA A 324 9.97 -5.50 12.51
N PHE A 325 10.57 -5.04 11.41
CA PHE A 325 11.67 -4.08 11.43
C PHE A 325 11.31 -2.81 12.21
N LEU A 326 10.18 -2.17 11.86
CA LEU A 326 9.74 -0.94 12.51
C LEU A 326 9.43 -1.14 14.00
N ARG A 327 8.74 -2.23 14.34
CA ARG A 327 8.38 -2.58 15.72
C ARG A 327 9.63 -2.78 16.58
N HIS A 328 10.62 -3.50 16.07
CA HIS A 328 11.85 -3.82 16.80
C HIS A 328 12.78 -2.61 16.96
N LEU A 329 12.77 -1.65 16.02
CA LEU A 329 13.41 -0.35 16.20
C LEU A 329 12.69 0.56 17.22
N GLU A 330 11.55 0.13 17.76
CA GLU A 330 10.62 0.96 18.53
C GLU A 330 10.19 2.23 17.75
N GLY A 331 10.26 2.17 16.42
CA GLY A 331 9.93 3.28 15.56
C GLY A 331 8.41 3.47 15.47
N GLY A 332 7.95 4.69 15.72
CA GLY A 332 6.56 5.10 15.44
C GLY A 332 6.48 6.03 14.23
N CYS A 333 5.29 6.57 13.95
CA CYS A 333 5.09 7.57 12.87
C CYS A 333 5.89 8.88 13.06
N SER A 334 6.49 9.08 14.24
CA SER A 334 7.19 10.30 14.63
C SER A 334 8.70 10.27 14.38
N VAL A 335 9.25 9.21 13.80
CA VAL A 335 10.69 9.09 13.51
C VAL A 335 10.98 8.87 12.02
N PRO A 336 12.10 9.39 11.48
CA PRO A 336 12.51 9.16 10.09
C PRO A 336 13.01 7.72 9.87
N VAL A 337 12.08 6.78 9.74
CA VAL A 337 12.36 5.38 9.39
C VAL A 337 11.76 5.08 8.02
N ALA A 338 12.49 4.37 7.17
CA ALA A 338 12.05 3.98 5.84
C ALA A 338 12.50 2.57 5.48
N VAL A 339 11.84 1.99 4.49
CA VAL A 339 12.10 0.64 4.00
C VAL A 339 11.99 0.55 2.49
N HIS A 340 12.59 -0.50 1.94
CA HIS A 340 12.38 -0.97 0.58
C HIS A 340 12.44 -2.50 0.57
N THR A 341 11.37 -3.15 0.10
CA THR A 341 11.29 -4.61 -0.05
C THR A 341 11.11 -5.03 -1.49
N VAL A 342 11.74 -6.16 -1.84
CA VAL A 342 11.60 -6.83 -3.14
C VAL A 342 11.53 -8.34 -2.88
N MET A 343 10.57 -9.01 -3.51
CA MET A 343 10.55 -10.46 -3.64
C MET A 343 11.03 -10.82 -5.04
N LYS A 344 12.13 -11.57 -5.14
CA LYS A 344 12.71 -11.98 -6.42
C LYS A 344 13.51 -13.26 -6.24
N ASP A 345 13.40 -14.17 -7.20
CA ASP A 345 14.20 -15.41 -7.25
C ASP A 345 14.14 -16.25 -5.95
N GLY A 346 12.98 -16.29 -5.30
CA GLY A 346 12.79 -17.01 -4.03
C GLY A 346 13.46 -16.37 -2.81
N GLN A 347 13.83 -15.09 -2.92
CA GLN A 347 14.45 -14.30 -1.87
C GLN A 347 13.58 -13.09 -1.55
N LEU A 348 13.39 -12.83 -0.26
CA LEU A 348 12.87 -11.56 0.22
C LEU A 348 14.04 -10.66 0.61
N TYR A 349 14.18 -9.54 -0.09
CA TYR A 349 15.12 -8.48 0.23
C TYR A 349 14.41 -7.42 1.08
N LEU A 350 15.05 -7.01 2.16
CA LEU A 350 14.63 -5.89 2.99
C LEU A 350 15.80 -4.93 3.16
N THR A 351 15.67 -3.74 2.57
CA THR A 351 16.48 -2.57 2.89
C THR A 351 15.72 -1.73 3.90
N GLY A 352 16.40 -1.28 4.96
CA GLY A 352 15.82 -0.49 6.03
C GLY A 352 16.79 0.59 6.47
N GLY A 353 16.28 1.77 6.78
CA GLY A 353 17.11 2.89 7.17
C GLY A 353 16.50 3.81 8.22
N VAL A 354 17.39 4.51 8.93
CA VAL A 354 17.07 5.56 9.89
C VAL A 354 17.86 6.83 9.55
N TRP A 355 17.26 7.99 9.81
CA TRP A 355 17.89 9.31 9.61
C TRP A 355 17.63 10.23 10.79
N SER A 356 18.54 11.18 11.03
CA SER A 356 18.28 12.35 11.86
C SER A 356 17.21 13.24 11.21
N LEU A 357 16.59 14.17 11.95
CA LEU A 357 15.51 15.01 11.42
C LEU A 357 15.92 15.91 10.25
N ASP A 358 17.19 16.28 10.18
CA ASP A 358 17.82 17.09 9.11
C ASP A 358 18.49 16.22 8.02
N GLY A 359 18.55 14.89 8.22
CA GLY A 359 19.16 13.94 7.30
C GLY A 359 20.69 13.88 7.31
N SER A 360 21.37 14.63 8.18
CA SER A 360 22.83 14.67 8.27
C SER A 360 23.42 13.32 8.70
N ASP A 361 22.82 12.69 9.71
CA ASP A 361 23.12 11.31 10.11
C ASP A 361 22.16 10.33 9.44
N SER A 362 22.70 9.22 8.93
CA SER A 362 21.91 8.17 8.31
C SER A 362 22.56 6.81 8.45
N MET A 363 21.74 5.77 8.55
CA MET A 363 22.19 4.38 8.53
C MET A 363 21.22 3.55 7.71
N GLN A 364 21.74 2.77 6.77
CA GLN A 364 20.94 2.03 5.79
C GLN A 364 21.51 0.62 5.63
N GLU A 365 20.74 -0.36 6.12
CA GLU A 365 20.91 -1.81 6.08
C GLU A 365 20.25 -2.47 4.87
N THR A 366 20.85 -3.51 4.27
CA THR A 366 20.10 -4.49 3.46
C THR A 366 20.38 -5.89 3.96
N MET A 367 19.32 -6.67 4.16
CA MET A 367 19.38 -8.11 4.42
C MET A 367 18.45 -8.85 3.46
N GLN A 368 18.69 -10.15 3.31
CA GLN A 368 17.84 -11.04 2.54
C GLN A 368 17.61 -12.36 3.28
N ALA A 369 16.50 -13.02 2.97
CA ALA A 369 16.22 -14.37 3.43
C ALA A 369 15.56 -15.20 2.33
N THR A 370 15.89 -16.49 2.28
CA THR A 370 15.25 -17.45 1.38
C THR A 370 13.82 -17.66 1.83
N ILE A 371 12.87 -17.07 1.11
CA ILE A 371 11.44 -17.14 1.39
C ILE A 371 10.76 -17.32 0.04
N GLN A 372 10.12 -18.48 -0.14
CA GLN A 372 9.31 -18.73 -1.33
C GLN A 372 7.93 -18.11 -1.12
N VAL A 373 7.40 -17.42 -2.15
CA VAL A 373 6.00 -16.99 -2.12
C VAL A 373 5.13 -18.25 -2.17
N PRO A 374 4.29 -18.49 -1.16
CA PRO A 374 3.45 -19.68 -1.17
C PRO A 374 2.39 -19.55 -2.27
N VAL A 375 2.24 -20.63 -3.03
CA VAL A 375 1.29 -20.71 -4.16
C VAL A 375 -0.03 -21.35 -3.72
N GLN A 376 0.00 -22.16 -2.65
CA GLN A 376 -1.15 -22.84 -2.09
C GLN A 376 -1.53 -22.21 -0.75
N GLN A 377 -2.84 -22.11 -0.50
CA GLN A 377 -3.36 -21.79 0.81
C GLN A 377 -3.29 -23.03 1.71
N GLU A 378 -3.04 -22.82 2.99
CA GLU A 378 -3.06 -23.86 4.03
C GLU A 378 -4.21 -23.58 4.99
N ASP A 379 -4.76 -24.60 5.63
CA ASP A 379 -5.70 -24.40 6.74
C ASP A 379 -4.91 -24.41 8.05
N GLY A 380 -4.35 -23.25 8.41
CA GLY A 380 -3.53 -23.08 9.61
C GLY A 380 -4.35 -23.10 10.90
N PRO A 381 -3.75 -23.48 12.04
CA PRO A 381 -4.47 -23.64 13.30
C PRO A 381 -5.03 -22.32 13.83
N GLU A 382 -6.22 -22.35 14.44
CA GLU A 382 -6.93 -21.15 14.90
C GLU A 382 -6.22 -20.38 16.03
N ASP A 383 -5.42 -21.09 16.84
CA ASP A 383 -4.74 -20.61 18.03
C ASP A 383 -3.36 -19.99 17.77
N ASP A 384 -2.89 -20.04 16.51
CA ASP A 384 -1.64 -19.41 16.12
C ASP A 384 -1.68 -17.89 16.38
N PRO A 385 -0.71 -17.32 17.11
CA PRO A 385 -0.73 -15.91 17.44
C PRO A 385 -0.50 -15.05 16.20
N GLN A 386 -1.15 -13.89 16.15
CA GLN A 386 -0.90 -12.88 15.12
C GLN A 386 0.56 -12.42 15.10
N LEU A 387 1.10 -12.17 13.90
CA LEU A 387 2.46 -11.65 13.71
C LEU A 387 2.39 -10.17 13.40
N VAL A 388 3.07 -9.35 14.20
CA VAL A 388 3.08 -7.87 14.04
C VAL A 388 1.69 -7.26 13.75
N GLY A 389 0.66 -7.79 14.42
CA GLY A 389 -0.72 -7.34 14.29
C GLY A 389 -1.52 -7.99 13.15
N ILE A 390 -0.99 -9.00 12.47
CA ILE A 390 -1.60 -9.62 11.28
C ILE A 390 -1.99 -11.07 11.57
N THR A 391 -3.22 -11.43 11.20
CA THR A 391 -3.73 -12.82 11.19
C THR A 391 -3.87 -13.28 9.74
N ALA A 392 -3.12 -14.31 9.36
CA ALA A 392 -3.10 -14.86 8.00
C ALA A 392 -2.98 -16.39 8.06
N ARG A 393 -4.00 -17.05 8.58
CA ARG A 393 -3.98 -18.52 8.78
C ARG A 393 -3.99 -19.29 7.48
N ASN A 394 -4.55 -18.68 6.44
CA ASN A 394 -4.59 -19.27 5.11
C ASN A 394 -3.25 -19.25 4.36
N ILE A 395 -2.19 -18.68 4.96
CA ILE A 395 -0.86 -18.56 4.38
C ILE A 395 0.16 -19.35 5.21
N PRO A 396 1.06 -20.14 4.61
CA PRO A 396 2.02 -20.96 5.36
C PRO A 396 2.82 -20.20 6.41
N ARG A 397 2.74 -20.68 7.66
CA ARG A 397 3.31 -20.01 8.84
C ARG A 397 4.83 -19.86 8.78
N GLY A 398 5.53 -20.85 8.23
CA GLY A 398 6.99 -20.84 8.13
C GLY A 398 7.54 -19.64 7.34
N ALA A 399 6.88 -19.29 6.22
CA ALA A 399 7.25 -18.12 5.42
C ALA A 399 7.02 -16.80 6.18
N GLN A 400 5.91 -16.71 6.93
CA GLN A 400 5.59 -15.54 7.74
C GLN A 400 6.62 -15.32 8.86
N LEU A 401 7.00 -16.38 9.57
CA LEU A 401 8.05 -16.33 10.61
C LEU A 401 9.41 -15.95 10.03
N ALA A 402 9.77 -16.48 8.86
CA ALA A 402 11.01 -16.09 8.17
C ALA A 402 11.03 -14.61 7.80
N ALA A 403 9.90 -14.05 7.35
CA ALA A 403 9.77 -12.63 7.06
C ALA A 403 9.87 -11.77 8.32
N GLU A 404 9.23 -12.17 9.42
CA GLU A 404 9.35 -11.49 10.71
C GLU A 404 10.79 -11.47 11.21
N ASN A 405 11.47 -12.63 11.16
CA ASN A 405 12.86 -12.78 11.56
C ASN A 405 13.82 -11.92 10.73
N LEU A 406 13.58 -11.78 9.41
CA LEU A 406 14.34 -10.88 8.55
C LEU A 406 14.22 -9.42 9.03
N GLY A 407 13.00 -8.98 9.34
CA GLY A 407 12.74 -7.64 9.87
C GLY A 407 13.43 -7.38 11.21
N ILE A 408 13.32 -8.34 12.15
CA ILE A 408 13.97 -8.28 13.47
C ILE A 408 15.50 -8.22 13.30
N SER A 409 16.07 -9.10 12.48
CA SER A 409 17.53 -9.20 12.29
C SER A 409 18.11 -7.90 11.74
N LEU A 410 17.43 -7.30 10.76
CA LEU A 410 17.84 -6.02 10.21
C LEU A 410 17.76 -4.89 11.25
N ALA A 411 16.70 -4.86 12.04
CA ALA A 411 16.54 -3.87 13.09
C ALA A 411 17.64 -4.02 14.16
N SER A 412 17.94 -5.26 14.60
CA SER A 412 19.02 -5.53 15.54
C SER A 412 20.39 -5.11 14.99
N LEU A 413 20.67 -5.35 13.70
CA LEU A 413 21.89 -4.88 13.04
C LEU A 413 22.02 -3.34 13.12
N LEU A 414 20.94 -2.61 12.80
CA LEU A 414 20.94 -1.15 12.87
C LEU A 414 21.12 -0.65 14.32
N LEU A 415 20.44 -1.27 15.28
CA LEU A 415 20.59 -0.91 16.70
C LEU A 415 22.03 -1.12 17.18
N ASN A 416 22.66 -2.24 16.82
CA ASN A 416 24.06 -2.52 17.15
C ASN A 416 25.04 -1.53 16.51
N LYS A 417 24.71 -0.99 15.34
CA LYS A 417 25.48 0.06 14.67
C LYS A 417 25.24 1.46 15.24
N GLY A 418 24.30 1.64 16.17
CA GLY A 418 24.02 2.91 16.85
C GLY A 418 22.74 3.64 16.41
N ALA A 419 21.84 2.98 15.66
CA ALA A 419 20.58 3.59 15.21
C ALA A 419 19.72 4.16 16.36
N LYS A 420 19.82 3.57 17.56
CA LYS A 420 19.10 4.04 18.75
C LYS A 420 19.37 5.51 19.06
N ASN A 421 20.62 5.96 18.96
CA ASN A 421 21.00 7.34 19.24
C ASN A 421 20.35 8.32 18.25
N ILE A 422 20.34 7.96 16.96
CA ILE A 422 19.70 8.76 15.91
C ILE A 422 18.18 8.89 16.19
N LEU A 423 17.54 7.78 16.55
CA LEU A 423 16.11 7.74 16.84
C LEU A 423 15.74 8.54 18.10
N ASP A 424 16.53 8.42 19.18
CA ASP A 424 16.26 9.11 20.43
C ASP A 424 16.42 10.63 20.29
N VAL A 425 17.46 11.09 19.60
CA VAL A 425 17.63 12.51 19.26
C VAL A 425 16.49 13.00 18.38
N ALA A 426 16.09 12.23 17.37
CA ALA A 426 14.98 12.59 16.50
C ALA A 426 13.64 12.71 17.26
N ARG A 427 13.38 11.82 18.24
CA ARG A 427 12.19 11.88 19.10
C ARG A 427 12.21 13.14 19.97
N GLN A 428 13.30 13.38 20.69
CA GLN A 428 13.45 14.54 21.58
C GLN A 428 13.25 15.86 20.82
N LEU A 429 13.91 16.02 19.67
CA LEU A 429 13.76 17.23 18.86
C LEU A 429 12.36 17.39 18.27
N ASN A 430 11.67 16.29 18.00
CA ASN A 430 10.30 16.31 17.50
C ASN A 430 9.28 16.66 18.59
N ASP A 431 9.50 16.27 19.84
CA ASP A 431 8.64 16.61 20.97
C ASP A 431 8.73 18.11 21.35
N VAL A 432 9.87 18.76 21.04
CA VAL A 432 10.11 20.19 21.31
C VAL A 432 9.58 21.10 20.18
N ARG A 433 9.43 20.59 18.95
CA ARG A 433 8.96 21.35 17.76
C ARG A 433 7.46 21.52 17.73
#